data_AF-A0A5A7P212-F1
#
_entry.id   AF-A0A5A7P212-F1
#
_cell.length_a   1.000
_cell.length_b   1.000
_cell.length_c   1.000
_cell.angle_alpha   90.00
_cell.angle_beta   90.00
_cell.angle_gamma   90.00
#
_symmetry.space_group_name_H-M   'P 1'
#
loop_
_entity.id
_entity.type
_entity.pdbx_description
1 polymer ?
#
loop_
_entity_poly.entity_id
_entity_poly.type
_entity_poly.pdbx_seq_one_letter_code
_entity_poly.pdbx_strand_id
1 'polypeptide(L)'
;MSAVDVALSPIPKETAKSAVSFDHSHQFKSIVIYIFFGGSLIPMRVMESDSIASVKLRIQTCKGFVVKRQKLVFAGCELSRTDSNVKDYGLSNGNIVHLTLRISDILLISVRTPCGKELFELRVDRHRNVGYLKCRIARKGKKVQFLDLKDPDIFFRGEKLNDFRLIRDITNSSDPIIHLVVQKPAKIRTRPIEKEIEISIVAPDFEKDFCKRGNSFSLEPIFAGPHVDLPLSLQEMIRRISEGLASGKQPIRSSEGTGGTYFMPDSFGEKYLAVFKPIDEEPLAKNNPQNLPISTNGEGLKRGTRVGQGAFREVAAYLLDHPRSGPRSKSCDLEKIGFAGLRPTVMVGCLHGGFNHPEGFEMSDECVKVGSLQVFVKNEGSCEDVGPRDFPVDEVHKICVFDMRTANADRHAGNILISRDEGKTGRIVLVPIDHGYCLPENFEDCTFDWLYWPQAREPFSQETLDYIKSLDAEQDISLLNSYGLKLSLESTRTLRISTMLLKKGAERGLTPFQIGSIMCRENLNKKSVLEEIVDEANDSLLPQMSDSAFFEALSETMDSTLDKLVCVYV
;
A
#
# COMPACT_ATOMS: atom_id res chain seq x y z
N MET A 1 -21.90 -31.14 6.35
CA MET A 1 -21.77 -32.59 6.61
C MET A 1 -21.10 -33.22 5.39
N SER A 2 -20.09 -34.08 5.37
CA SER A 2 -19.20 -34.83 6.30
C SER A 2 -18.05 -35.32 5.38
N ALA A 3 -16.78 -34.97 5.59
CA ALA A 3 -15.72 -35.70 6.29
C ALA A 3 -15.23 -37.02 5.63
N VAL A 4 -13.90 -37.05 5.42
CA VAL A 4 -12.95 -38.20 5.35
C VAL A 4 -12.88 -39.00 4.03
N ASP A 5 -11.75 -38.89 3.32
CA ASP A 5 -10.85 -40.05 3.17
C ASP A 5 -9.42 -39.67 2.75
N VAL A 6 -8.49 -40.17 3.56
CA VAL A 6 -7.04 -40.10 3.45
C VAL A 6 -6.58 -41.39 2.77
N ALA A 7 -5.87 -41.31 1.65
CA ALA A 7 -5.16 -42.45 1.08
C ALA A 7 -3.66 -42.11 0.97
N LEU A 8 -2.91 -42.63 1.93
CA LEU A 8 -1.46 -42.79 1.91
C LEU A 8 -1.10 -43.84 0.86
N SER A 9 -0.14 -43.53 0.00
CA SER A 9 0.53 -44.53 -0.86
C SER A 9 2.03 -44.58 -0.55
N PRO A 10 2.65 -45.77 -0.68
CA PRO A 10 3.80 -46.16 0.13
C PRO A 10 5.14 -45.90 -0.56
N ILE A 11 6.17 -45.75 0.25
CA ILE A 11 7.59 -45.69 -0.13
C ILE A 11 8.02 -47.05 -0.70
N PRO A 12 8.59 -47.14 -1.92
CA PRO A 12 9.35 -48.31 -2.35
C PRO A 12 10.84 -48.12 -2.06
N LYS A 13 11.42 -49.12 -1.39
CA LYS A 13 12.86 -49.26 -1.13
C LYS A 13 13.64 -49.52 -2.42
N GLU A 14 14.83 -48.91 -2.50
CA GLU A 14 15.86 -49.19 -3.51
C GLU A 14 16.36 -50.65 -3.46
N THR A 15 16.58 -51.23 -4.63
CA THR A 15 17.74 -52.09 -4.93
C THR A 15 18.08 -52.03 -6.42
N ALA A 16 19.38 -52.04 -6.70
CA ALA A 16 20.04 -51.61 -7.92
C ALA A 16 20.07 -52.62 -9.08
N LYS A 17 20.03 -52.13 -10.34
CA LYS A 17 21.15 -52.12 -11.31
C LYS A 17 20.66 -51.86 -12.75
N SER A 18 21.52 -51.16 -13.50
CA SER A 18 21.68 -51.18 -14.98
C SER A 18 20.90 -50.19 -15.85
N ALA A 19 21.49 -48.99 -15.97
CA ALA A 19 21.74 -48.22 -17.19
C ALA A 19 20.80 -48.38 -18.40
N VAL A 20 19.94 -47.38 -18.62
CA VAL A 20 19.70 -46.78 -19.95
C VAL A 20 19.60 -45.27 -19.75
N SER A 21 20.51 -44.55 -20.39
CA SER A 21 20.60 -43.10 -20.40
C SER A 21 19.45 -42.46 -21.18
N PHE A 22 18.62 -41.69 -20.50
CA PHE A 22 17.89 -40.57 -21.11
C PHE A 22 18.22 -39.32 -20.30
N ASP A 23 19.04 -38.48 -20.91
CA ASP A 23 19.49 -37.20 -20.40
C ASP A 23 18.43 -36.14 -20.70
N HIS A 24 17.60 -35.83 -19.70
CA HIS A 24 16.80 -34.61 -19.63
C HIS A 24 16.67 -34.20 -18.15
N SER A 25 17.78 -33.77 -17.56
CA SER A 25 17.77 -33.17 -16.24
C SER A 25 17.61 -31.65 -16.32
N HIS A 26 16.40 -31.17 -16.61
CA HIS A 26 15.98 -29.89 -16.03
C HIS A 26 15.78 -30.11 -14.52
N GLN A 27 16.89 -30.17 -13.78
CA GLN A 27 16.86 -30.21 -12.32
C GLN A 27 16.20 -28.91 -11.85
N PHE A 28 14.91 -29.00 -11.49
CA PHE A 28 14.26 -27.95 -10.72
C PHE A 28 15.04 -27.80 -9.41
N LYS A 29 15.84 -26.74 -9.31
CA LYS A 29 16.72 -26.52 -8.16
C LYS A 29 15.86 -26.07 -6.98
N SER A 30 15.90 -26.84 -5.90
CA SER A 30 15.28 -26.46 -4.63
C SER A 30 16.19 -25.51 -3.89
N ILE A 31 15.68 -24.34 -3.52
CA ILE A 31 16.38 -23.33 -2.72
C ILE A 31 15.68 -23.14 -1.38
N VAL A 32 16.42 -22.68 -0.38
CA VAL A 32 15.89 -22.20 0.90
C VAL A 32 15.95 -20.68 0.90
N ILE A 33 14.80 -20.03 1.02
CA ILE A 33 14.68 -18.58 1.25
C ILE A 33 14.34 -18.32 2.72
N TYR A 34 14.72 -17.17 3.26
CA TYR A 34 14.37 -16.76 4.61
C TYR A 34 13.33 -15.64 4.56
N ILE A 35 12.12 -15.92 5.05
CA ILE A 35 11.07 -14.90 5.16
C ILE A 35 11.32 -14.07 6.41
N PHE A 36 11.62 -12.79 6.24
CA PHE A 36 11.74 -11.83 7.33
C PHE A 36 10.38 -11.19 7.62
N PHE A 37 9.90 -11.34 8.85
CA PHE A 37 8.66 -10.72 9.31
C PHE A 37 8.73 -10.38 10.80
N GLY A 38 8.41 -9.14 11.18
CA GLY A 38 8.25 -8.73 12.58
C GLY A 38 9.49 -9.02 13.46
N GLY A 39 10.69 -8.90 12.88
CA GLY A 39 11.96 -9.22 13.55
C GLY A 39 12.30 -10.71 13.66
N SER A 40 11.54 -11.59 13.01
CA SER A 40 11.77 -13.03 12.96
C SER A 40 12.14 -13.48 11.54
N LEU A 41 13.06 -14.45 11.43
CA LEU A 41 13.45 -15.09 10.16
C LEU A 41 12.89 -16.51 10.12
N ILE A 42 12.17 -16.85 9.05
CA ILE A 42 11.55 -18.17 8.87
C ILE A 42 12.10 -18.81 7.60
N PRO A 43 12.82 -19.95 7.70
CA PRO A 43 13.28 -20.66 6.52
C PRO A 43 12.11 -21.31 5.77
N MET A 44 12.06 -21.13 4.45
CA MET A 44 11.08 -21.74 3.57
C MET A 44 11.77 -22.37 2.35
N ARG A 45 11.46 -23.64 2.08
CA ARG A 45 11.94 -24.35 0.91
C ARG A 45 11.00 -24.11 -0.28
N VAL A 46 11.53 -23.56 -1.36
CA VAL A 46 10.83 -23.30 -2.63
C VAL A 46 11.64 -23.86 -3.80
N MET A 47 10.99 -24.05 -4.94
CA MET A 47 11.66 -24.35 -6.21
C MET A 47 11.99 -23.05 -6.92
N GLU A 48 13.11 -22.99 -7.63
CA GLU A 48 13.43 -21.85 -8.51
C GLU A 48 12.35 -21.58 -9.57
N SER A 49 11.58 -22.61 -9.95
CA SER A 49 10.43 -22.55 -10.87
C SER A 49 9.08 -22.33 -10.19
N ASP A 50 9.03 -22.19 -8.85
CA ASP A 50 7.78 -21.85 -8.19
C ASP A 50 7.38 -20.43 -8.61
N SER A 51 6.12 -20.22 -9.01
CA SER A 51 5.59 -18.88 -9.23
C SER A 51 5.51 -18.11 -7.92
N ILE A 52 5.61 -16.78 -7.96
CA ILE A 52 5.42 -15.94 -6.77
C ILE A 52 4.06 -16.18 -6.11
N ALA A 53 3.00 -16.42 -6.90
CA ALA A 53 1.68 -16.80 -6.38
C ALA A 53 1.75 -18.09 -5.53
N SER A 54 2.49 -19.10 -5.99
CA SER A 54 2.64 -20.36 -5.25
C SER A 54 3.46 -20.20 -3.97
N VAL A 55 4.49 -19.33 -3.98
CA VAL A 55 5.26 -18.98 -2.78
C VAL A 55 4.37 -18.24 -1.77
N LYS A 56 3.57 -17.27 -2.22
CA LYS A 56 2.58 -16.58 -1.38
C LYS A 56 1.58 -17.57 -0.76
N LEU A 57 1.09 -18.54 -1.55
CA LEU A 57 0.20 -19.59 -1.05
C LEU A 57 0.86 -20.49 0.01
N ARG A 58 2.14 -20.82 -0.15
CA ARG A 58 2.91 -21.57 0.86
C ARG A 58 3.06 -20.78 2.15
N ILE A 59 3.40 -19.50 2.08
CA ILE A 59 3.48 -18.62 3.26
C ILE A 59 2.12 -18.53 3.96
N GLN A 60 1.01 -18.49 3.22
CA GLN A 60 -0.34 -18.46 3.79
C GLN A 60 -0.69 -19.74 4.57
N THR A 61 -0.08 -20.87 4.21
CA THR A 61 -0.35 -22.18 4.81
C THR A 61 0.69 -22.60 5.86
N CYS A 62 1.74 -21.80 6.06
CA CYS A 62 2.79 -22.07 7.05
C CYS A 62 2.31 -21.89 8.50
N LYS A 63 2.63 -22.85 9.39
CA LYS A 63 2.29 -22.77 10.82
C LYS A 63 2.82 -21.47 11.44
N GLY A 64 1.90 -20.65 11.97
CA GLY A 64 2.20 -19.35 12.57
C GLY A 64 1.97 -18.15 11.65
N PHE A 65 1.54 -18.37 10.39
CA PHE A 65 1.21 -17.36 9.39
C PHE A 65 -0.05 -17.78 8.65
N VAL A 66 -1.12 -17.00 8.76
CA VAL A 66 -2.32 -17.18 7.92
C VAL A 66 -2.66 -15.82 7.33
N VAL A 67 -1.69 -15.24 6.63
CA VAL A 67 -1.87 -13.95 5.98
C VAL A 67 -2.35 -14.22 4.57
N LYS A 68 -3.62 -13.87 4.32
CA LYS A 68 -4.25 -14.04 3.01
C LYS A 68 -3.65 -13.14 1.93
N ARG A 69 -3.00 -12.03 2.30
CA ARG A 69 -2.48 -11.01 1.36
C ARG A 69 -1.09 -10.54 1.77
N GLN A 70 -0.13 -10.77 0.89
CA GLN A 70 1.30 -10.73 1.20
C GLN A 70 2.03 -9.89 0.17
N LYS A 71 2.80 -8.90 0.64
CA LYS A 71 3.74 -8.15 -0.18
C LYS A 71 5.15 -8.60 0.18
N LEU A 72 5.80 -9.23 -0.79
CA LEU A 72 7.13 -9.82 -0.66
C LEU A 72 8.14 -8.91 -1.33
N VAL A 73 9.24 -8.59 -0.65
CA VAL A 73 10.30 -7.70 -1.16
C VAL A 73 11.65 -8.39 -1.04
N PHE A 74 12.42 -8.38 -2.12
CA PHE A 74 13.77 -8.94 -2.19
C PHE A 74 14.72 -7.98 -2.91
N ALA A 75 15.92 -7.75 -2.37
CA ALA A 75 16.93 -6.85 -2.93
C ALA A 75 16.39 -5.44 -3.26
N GLY A 76 15.44 -4.96 -2.46
CA GLY A 76 14.78 -3.67 -2.70
C GLY A 76 13.76 -3.69 -3.85
N CYS A 77 13.46 -4.83 -4.47
CA CYS A 77 12.42 -4.98 -5.48
C CYS A 77 11.21 -5.74 -4.92
N GLU A 78 10.00 -5.29 -5.22
CA GLU A 78 8.79 -6.04 -4.89
C GLU A 78 8.59 -7.23 -5.84
N LEU A 79 8.26 -8.39 -5.26
CA LEU A 79 7.81 -9.57 -6.00
C LEU A 79 6.31 -9.42 -6.34
N SER A 80 5.99 -8.45 -7.19
CA SER A 80 4.61 -8.07 -7.50
C SER A 80 3.94 -8.95 -8.58
N ARG A 81 4.71 -9.49 -9.53
CA ARG A 81 4.20 -10.31 -10.64
C ARG A 81 3.92 -11.74 -10.17
N THR A 82 2.64 -12.07 -10.04
CA THR A 82 2.16 -13.36 -9.51
C THR A 82 2.65 -14.58 -10.30
N ASP A 83 2.76 -14.44 -11.61
CA ASP A 83 3.08 -15.54 -12.53
C ASP A 83 4.58 -15.63 -12.86
N SER A 84 5.39 -14.67 -12.40
CA SER A 84 6.85 -14.75 -12.53
C SER A 84 7.41 -15.80 -11.56
N ASN A 85 8.49 -16.49 -11.96
CA ASN A 85 9.11 -17.49 -11.13
C ASN A 85 10.05 -16.85 -10.10
N VAL A 86 10.31 -17.57 -9.01
CA VAL A 86 11.30 -17.20 -7.99
C VAL A 86 12.65 -16.84 -8.60
N LYS A 87 13.16 -17.64 -9.53
CA LYS A 87 14.44 -17.39 -10.21
C LYS A 87 14.47 -16.10 -11.04
N ASP A 88 13.32 -15.70 -11.59
CA ASP A 88 13.23 -14.53 -12.48
C ASP A 88 13.49 -13.23 -11.69
N TYR A 89 13.22 -13.25 -10.39
CA TYR A 89 13.56 -12.18 -9.44
C TYR A 89 14.98 -12.29 -8.86
N GLY A 90 15.81 -13.23 -9.35
CA GLY A 90 17.18 -13.43 -8.88
C GLY A 90 17.28 -14.08 -7.49
N LEU A 91 16.20 -14.67 -6.98
CA LEU A 91 16.23 -15.37 -5.69
C LEU A 91 17.05 -16.66 -5.77
N SER A 92 17.95 -16.80 -4.80
CA SER A 92 18.89 -17.90 -4.65
C SER A 92 18.91 -18.42 -3.21
N ASN A 93 19.57 -19.56 -2.99
CA ASN A 93 19.63 -20.19 -1.68
C ASN A 93 20.27 -19.26 -0.63
N GLY A 94 19.55 -19.01 0.45
CA GLY A 94 19.96 -18.16 1.56
C GLY A 94 19.49 -16.71 1.48
N ASN A 95 18.79 -16.31 0.42
CA ASN A 95 18.28 -14.96 0.29
C ASN A 95 17.15 -14.66 1.30
N ILE A 96 17.13 -13.41 1.78
CA ILE A 96 16.12 -12.91 2.72
C ILE A 96 15.03 -12.18 1.93
N VAL A 97 13.79 -12.65 2.06
CA VAL A 97 12.60 -12.03 1.46
C VAL A 97 11.79 -11.39 2.58
N HIS A 98 11.58 -10.08 2.50
CA HIS A 98 10.81 -9.33 3.49
C HIS A 98 9.31 -9.50 3.21
N LEU A 99 8.56 -10.00 4.18
CA LEU A 99 7.10 -10.08 4.14
C LEU A 99 6.49 -8.87 4.86
N THR A 100 5.68 -8.10 4.15
CA THR A 100 4.92 -6.95 4.68
C THR A 100 3.42 -7.29 4.72
N LEU A 101 2.72 -6.90 5.79
CA LEU A 101 1.34 -7.34 6.13
C LEU A 101 0.31 -6.21 6.14
N ARG A 102 -0.97 -6.60 6.27
CA ARG A 102 -2.16 -5.72 6.29
C ARG A 102 -2.66 -5.24 7.68
N ILE A 103 -3.39 -4.10 7.76
CA ILE A 103 -4.07 -3.37 8.85
C ILE A 103 -5.38 -4.04 9.20
N SER A 104 -6.12 -4.58 8.22
CA SER A 104 -7.32 -5.39 8.53
C SER A 104 -6.97 -6.55 9.46
N ASP A 105 -5.69 -6.92 9.50
CA ASP A 105 -5.17 -7.99 10.32
C ASP A 105 -4.59 -7.52 11.65
N ILE A 106 -4.53 -6.22 11.96
CA ILE A 106 -3.88 -5.70 13.18
C ILE A 106 -4.91 -5.00 14.07
N LEU A 107 -5.05 -5.52 15.28
CA LEU A 107 -5.96 -5.02 16.30
C LEU A 107 -5.17 -4.25 17.36
N LEU A 108 -5.71 -3.11 17.78
CA LEU A 108 -5.24 -2.38 18.94
C LEU A 108 -5.86 -2.99 20.19
N ILE A 109 -5.09 -3.74 20.94
CA ILE A 109 -5.54 -4.35 22.18
C ILE A 109 -5.23 -3.41 23.33
N SER A 110 -6.27 -2.82 23.90
CA SER A 110 -6.20 -2.04 25.13
C SER A 110 -6.26 -3.00 26.31
N VAL A 111 -5.17 -3.08 27.07
CA VAL A 111 -5.09 -3.95 28.26
C VAL A 111 -5.36 -3.11 29.50
N ARG A 112 -6.34 -3.53 30.30
CA ARG A 112 -6.74 -2.88 31.55
C ARG A 112 -6.60 -3.82 32.74
N THR A 113 -6.26 -3.26 33.89
CA THR A 113 -6.34 -3.97 35.18
C THR A 113 -7.76 -3.96 35.75
N PRO A 114 -8.13 -4.93 36.61
CA PRO A 114 -9.45 -4.98 37.23
C PRO A 114 -9.82 -3.73 38.05
N CYS A 115 -8.84 -2.95 38.50
CA CYS A 115 -9.04 -1.70 39.26
C CYS A 115 -9.09 -0.44 38.39
N GLY A 116 -9.06 -0.57 37.05
CA GLY A 116 -9.30 0.54 36.12
C GLY A 116 -8.18 1.57 35.96
N LYS A 117 -7.06 1.41 36.67
CA LYS A 117 -6.03 2.46 36.81
C LYS A 117 -4.94 2.47 35.75
N GLU A 118 -4.72 1.39 35.00
CA GLU A 118 -3.67 1.38 33.98
C GLU A 118 -4.13 0.81 32.65
N LEU A 119 -3.79 1.52 31.59
CA LEU A 119 -4.15 1.25 30.21
C LEU A 119 -2.87 1.30 29.39
N PHE A 120 -2.46 0.16 28.83
CA PHE A 120 -1.42 0.16 27.80
C PHE A 120 -1.89 -0.61 26.58
N GLU A 121 -1.49 -0.12 25.42
CA GLU A 121 -1.98 -0.62 24.15
C GLU A 121 -0.96 -1.53 23.49
N LEU A 122 -1.45 -2.57 22.84
CA LEU A 122 -0.66 -3.55 22.10
C LEU A 122 -1.24 -3.70 20.70
N ARG A 123 -0.44 -3.42 19.68
CA ARG A 123 -0.80 -3.76 18.31
C ARG A 123 -0.51 -5.24 18.07
N VAL A 124 -1.54 -6.03 17.76
CA VAL A 124 -1.44 -7.49 17.64
C VAL A 124 -2.18 -7.98 16.40
N ASP A 125 -1.55 -8.89 15.67
CA ASP A 125 -2.12 -9.56 14.51
C ASP A 125 -3.30 -10.47 14.91
N ARG A 126 -4.47 -10.32 14.27
CA ARG A 126 -5.72 -11.03 14.53
C ARG A 126 -5.66 -12.53 14.21
N HIS A 127 -4.72 -12.94 13.38
CA HIS A 127 -4.48 -14.35 13.04
C HIS A 127 -3.52 -15.04 14.02
N ARG A 128 -3.01 -14.31 15.03
CA ARG A 128 -2.31 -14.90 16.17
C ARG A 128 -3.31 -15.50 17.17
N ASN A 129 -2.83 -16.43 17.97
CA ASN A 129 -3.60 -17.06 19.04
C ASN A 129 -3.46 -16.29 20.37
N VAL A 130 -4.35 -16.57 21.32
CA VAL A 130 -4.35 -15.95 22.65
C VAL A 130 -3.07 -16.26 23.44
N GLY A 131 -2.45 -17.43 23.22
CA GLY A 131 -1.16 -17.78 23.84
C GLY A 131 -0.03 -16.83 23.45
N TYR A 132 0.03 -16.43 22.17
CA TYR A 132 0.96 -15.40 21.69
C TYR A 132 0.70 -14.04 22.34
N LEU A 133 -0.58 -13.67 22.49
CA LEU A 133 -1.00 -12.43 23.14
C LEU A 133 -0.59 -12.37 24.61
N LYS A 134 -0.80 -13.45 25.37
CA LYS A 134 -0.33 -13.59 26.77
C LYS A 134 1.18 -13.36 26.90
N CYS A 135 1.96 -13.97 26.01
CA CYS A 135 3.41 -13.79 25.98
C CYS A 135 3.80 -12.32 25.77
N ARG A 136 3.10 -11.59 24.89
CA ARG A 136 3.38 -10.17 24.62
C ARG A 136 2.99 -9.26 25.78
N ILE A 137 1.84 -9.52 26.41
CA ILE A 137 1.39 -8.81 27.60
C ILE A 137 2.39 -8.99 28.74
N ALA A 138 2.85 -10.22 28.99
CA ALA A 138 3.83 -10.52 30.03
C ALA A 138 5.18 -9.80 29.77
N ARG A 139 5.67 -9.79 28.53
CA ARG A 139 6.93 -9.09 28.17
C ARG A 139 6.83 -7.57 28.32
N LYS A 140 5.73 -6.97 27.88
CA LYS A 140 5.52 -5.51 27.98
C LYS A 140 5.27 -5.09 29.44
N GLY A 141 4.52 -5.87 30.20
CA GLY A 141 4.29 -5.66 31.64
C GLY A 141 5.56 -5.72 32.50
N LYS A 142 6.58 -6.49 32.09
CA LYS A 142 7.91 -6.50 32.71
C LYS A 142 8.73 -5.24 32.44
N LYS A 143 8.67 -4.69 31.21
CA LYS A 143 9.36 -3.44 30.84
C LYS A 143 8.80 -2.21 31.55
N VAL A 144 7.51 -2.22 31.88
CA VAL A 144 6.83 -1.14 32.62
C VAL A 144 6.95 -1.34 34.15
N GLN A 145 7.83 -2.25 34.63
CA GLN A 145 8.01 -2.61 36.05
C GLN A 145 6.73 -3.00 36.81
N PHE A 146 5.68 -3.43 36.11
CA PHE A 146 4.32 -3.50 36.68
C PHE A 146 3.79 -4.93 36.90
N LEU A 147 4.29 -5.93 36.14
CA LEU A 147 3.71 -7.29 36.14
C LEU A 147 4.79 -8.39 36.01
N ASP A 148 5.19 -9.02 37.12
CA ASP A 148 5.89 -10.31 37.09
C ASP A 148 4.87 -11.47 37.06
N LEU A 149 4.16 -11.58 35.92
CA LEU A 149 3.18 -12.64 35.70
C LEU A 149 3.84 -13.79 34.92
N LYS A 150 4.06 -14.91 35.60
CA LYS A 150 4.16 -16.22 34.93
C LYS A 150 2.73 -16.63 34.57
N ASP A 151 2.37 -16.46 33.30
CA ASP A 151 1.08 -16.85 32.70
C ASP A 151 -0.16 -16.05 33.17
N PRO A 152 -0.44 -14.87 32.55
CA PRO A 152 -1.62 -14.06 32.86
C PRO A 152 -2.93 -14.69 32.35
N ASP A 153 -3.99 -14.66 33.16
CA ASP A 153 -5.34 -14.94 32.68
C ASP A 153 -5.92 -13.70 31.98
N ILE A 154 -6.36 -13.87 30.72
CA ILE A 154 -6.92 -12.80 29.89
C ILE A 154 -8.44 -12.99 29.77
N PHE A 155 -9.18 -11.92 30.01
CA PHE A 155 -10.63 -11.87 29.90
C PHE A 155 -11.08 -10.86 28.84
N PHE A 156 -12.11 -11.23 28.07
CA PHE A 156 -12.82 -10.34 27.15
C PHE A 156 -14.31 -10.37 27.50
N ARG A 157 -14.92 -9.19 27.74
CA ARG A 157 -16.34 -9.07 28.16
C ARG A 157 -16.75 -9.99 29.33
N GLY A 158 -15.82 -10.31 30.23
CA GLY A 158 -16.03 -11.21 31.37
C GLY A 158 -15.75 -12.70 31.10
N GLU A 159 -15.50 -13.11 29.86
CA GLU A 159 -15.15 -14.49 29.51
C GLU A 159 -13.64 -14.73 29.49
N LYS A 160 -13.17 -15.84 30.10
CA LYS A 160 -11.77 -16.27 30.07
C LYS A 160 -11.41 -16.82 28.69
N LEU A 161 -10.34 -16.30 28.10
CA LEU A 161 -9.89 -16.73 26.77
C LEU A 161 -8.94 -17.93 26.83
N ASN A 162 -9.13 -18.90 25.93
CA ASN A 162 -8.27 -20.08 25.76
C ASN A 162 -7.10 -19.76 24.82
N ASP A 163 -5.89 -20.19 25.18
CA ASP A 163 -4.63 -19.98 24.47
C ASP A 163 -4.65 -20.39 22.99
N PHE A 164 -5.43 -21.41 22.64
CA PHE A 164 -5.54 -21.90 21.25
C PHE A 164 -6.55 -21.12 20.40
N ARG A 165 -7.38 -20.27 21.01
CA ARG A 165 -8.36 -19.44 20.30
C ARG A 165 -7.63 -18.36 19.49
N LEU A 166 -8.07 -18.11 18.26
CA LEU A 166 -7.53 -17.03 17.43
C LEU A 166 -8.11 -15.69 17.86
N ILE A 167 -7.33 -14.62 17.72
CA ILE A 167 -7.73 -13.28 18.12
C ILE A 167 -8.90 -12.78 17.26
N ARG A 168 -8.96 -13.14 15.97
CA ARG A 168 -10.07 -12.83 15.08
C ARG A 168 -11.42 -13.41 15.53
N ASP A 169 -11.39 -14.50 16.30
CA ASP A 169 -12.60 -15.20 16.76
C ASP A 169 -13.11 -14.62 18.10
N ILE A 170 -12.50 -13.54 18.61
CA ILE A 170 -12.86 -12.87 19.88
C ILE A 170 -13.92 -11.77 19.65
N THR A 171 -13.88 -11.05 18.52
CA THR A 171 -14.86 -10.01 18.16
C THR A 171 -15.26 -10.11 16.68
N ASN A 172 -16.55 -9.96 16.39
CA ASN A 172 -17.10 -9.92 15.03
C ASN A 172 -17.31 -8.48 14.50
N SER A 173 -17.02 -7.45 15.32
CA SER A 173 -17.15 -6.05 14.88
C SER A 173 -15.92 -5.58 14.12
N SER A 174 -16.13 -4.65 13.17
CA SER A 174 -15.08 -3.91 12.46
C SER A 174 -14.31 -2.92 13.35
N ASP A 175 -14.41 -3.04 14.68
CA ASP A 175 -13.74 -2.16 15.63
C ASP A 175 -12.24 -2.44 15.65
N PRO A 176 -11.39 -1.41 15.51
CA PRO A 176 -9.95 -1.57 15.56
C PRO A 176 -9.42 -1.81 16.99
N ILE A 177 -10.27 -1.69 18.02
CA ILE A 177 -9.87 -1.69 19.44
C ILE A 177 -10.55 -2.82 20.23
N ILE A 178 -9.75 -3.66 20.90
CA ILE A 178 -10.23 -4.72 21.80
C ILE A 178 -9.78 -4.40 23.23
N HIS A 179 -10.74 -4.24 24.14
CA HIS A 179 -10.45 -4.08 25.57
C HIS A 179 -10.34 -5.44 26.26
N LEU A 180 -9.18 -5.76 26.81
CA LEU A 180 -8.91 -6.99 27.56
C LEU A 180 -8.59 -6.68 29.01
N VAL A 181 -9.11 -7.50 29.91
CA VAL A 181 -8.81 -7.43 31.35
C VAL A 181 -7.84 -8.56 31.70
N VAL A 182 -6.70 -8.20 32.31
CA VAL A 182 -5.70 -9.18 32.74
C VAL A 182 -5.76 -9.37 34.24
N GLN A 183 -5.86 -10.62 34.70
CA GLN A 183 -5.96 -10.96 36.12
C GLN A 183 -4.82 -11.89 36.58
N LYS A 184 -4.46 -11.78 37.86
CA LYS A 184 -3.65 -12.79 38.56
C LYS A 184 -4.55 -13.99 38.89
N PRO A 185 -4.14 -15.24 38.64
CA PRO A 185 -4.90 -16.39 39.10
C PRO A 185 -4.96 -16.36 40.64
N ALA A 186 -6.18 -16.35 41.20
CA ALA A 186 -6.38 -16.34 42.65
C ALA A 186 -5.99 -17.70 43.25
N LYS A 187 -5.04 -17.71 44.20
CA LYS A 187 -4.86 -18.84 45.13
C LYS A 187 -5.77 -18.62 46.33
N ILE A 188 -6.83 -19.42 46.44
CA ILE A 188 -7.76 -19.41 47.57
C ILE A 188 -7.04 -20.00 48.80
N ARG A 189 -6.90 -19.20 49.85
CA ARG A 189 -6.70 -19.68 51.24
C ARG A 189 -7.66 -18.93 52.15
N THR A 190 -8.30 -19.65 53.06
CA THR A 190 -9.44 -19.19 53.86
C THR A 190 -9.10 -18.87 55.32
N ARG A 191 -9.72 -17.77 55.82
CA ARG A 191 -10.18 -17.39 57.20
C ARG A 191 -9.14 -16.88 58.25
N PRO A 192 -9.55 -16.13 59.32
CA PRO A 192 -10.79 -15.36 59.63
C PRO A 192 -10.54 -13.88 60.12
N ILE A 193 -11.60 -13.21 60.60
CA ILE A 193 -11.96 -11.76 60.70
C ILE A 193 -11.47 -11.00 61.96
N GLU A 194 -11.27 -9.66 61.93
CA GLU A 194 -11.97 -8.66 62.81
C GLU A 194 -11.58 -7.16 62.63
N LYS A 195 -12.64 -6.33 62.61
CA LYS A 195 -12.81 -4.92 63.10
C LYS A 195 -12.47 -3.70 62.21
N GLU A 196 -13.58 -3.11 61.74
CA GLU A 196 -13.99 -1.69 61.65
C GLU A 196 -13.23 -0.64 60.82
N ILE A 197 -14.05 0.31 60.34
CA ILE A 197 -13.86 1.25 59.23
C ILE A 197 -13.38 2.60 59.75
N GLU A 198 -12.46 3.28 59.05
CA GLU A 198 -12.54 4.75 58.91
C GLU A 198 -11.83 5.25 57.64
N ILE A 199 -12.51 6.12 56.88
CA ILE A 199 -12.02 6.78 55.67
C ILE A 199 -11.70 8.23 56.03
N SER A 200 -10.46 8.66 55.79
CA SER A 200 -10.10 10.08 55.75
C SER A 200 -9.26 10.37 54.50
N ILE A 201 -9.72 11.31 53.69
CA ILE A 201 -9.00 11.83 52.51
C ILE A 201 -8.45 13.20 52.92
N VAL A 202 -7.13 13.28 53.07
CA VAL A 202 -6.41 14.55 53.00
C VAL A 202 -5.86 14.64 51.59
N ALA A 203 -6.35 15.58 50.80
CA ALA A 203 -5.78 15.92 49.51
C ALA A 203 -4.59 16.85 49.73
N PRO A 204 -3.38 16.55 49.19
CA PRO A 204 -2.44 17.59 48.84
C PRO A 204 -2.85 18.13 47.46
N ASP A 205 -3.07 19.43 47.41
CA ASP A 205 -3.23 20.20 46.19
C ASP A 205 -2.09 19.88 45.22
N PHE A 206 -2.42 19.32 44.06
CA PHE A 206 -1.55 19.43 42.90
C PHE A 206 -1.82 20.78 42.27
N GLU A 207 -0.88 21.68 42.51
CA GLU A 207 -0.75 22.95 41.83
C GLU A 207 -0.97 22.75 40.33
N LYS A 208 -1.85 23.60 39.78
CA LYS A 208 -1.99 23.81 38.35
C LYS A 208 -0.68 24.39 37.84
N ASP A 209 0.23 23.53 37.41
CA ASP A 209 1.21 23.93 36.40
C ASP A 209 0.46 24.13 35.08
N PHE A 210 -0.05 25.34 34.92
CA PHE A 210 -0.20 25.95 33.61
C PHE A 210 1.19 26.09 32.98
N CYS A 211 1.76 24.98 32.51
CA CYS A 211 2.81 25.05 31.51
C CYS A 211 2.17 25.60 30.23
N LYS A 212 2.52 26.85 29.92
CA LYS A 212 2.33 27.52 28.64
C LYS A 212 2.70 26.55 27.50
N ARG A 213 1.70 25.89 26.89
CA ARG A 213 1.91 25.07 25.68
C ARG A 213 2.12 26.01 24.51
N GLY A 214 3.38 26.32 24.21
CA GLY A 214 3.76 26.64 22.83
C GLY A 214 3.40 25.43 21.95
N ASN A 215 2.83 25.66 20.78
CA ASN A 215 2.32 24.59 19.91
C ASN A 215 3.39 23.51 19.67
N SER A 216 3.10 22.28 20.10
CA SER A 216 4.00 21.13 20.00
C SER A 216 3.94 20.42 18.63
N PHE A 217 3.49 21.13 17.59
CA PHE A 217 3.33 20.59 16.24
C PHE A 217 3.27 21.71 15.19
N SER A 218 3.51 21.36 13.93
CA SER A 218 3.21 22.21 12.75
C SER A 218 2.58 21.36 11.64
N LEU A 219 1.73 21.98 10.82
CA LEU A 219 1.17 21.39 9.61
C LEU A 219 0.93 22.50 8.60
N GLU A 220 1.76 22.55 7.57
CA GLU A 220 1.73 23.65 6.60
C GLU A 220 1.80 23.10 5.17
N PRO A 221 0.98 23.60 4.24
CA PRO A 221 1.10 23.25 2.84
C PRO A 221 2.41 23.76 2.26
N ILE A 222 3.08 22.93 1.46
CA ILE A 222 4.30 23.29 0.75
C ILE A 222 3.95 23.59 -0.69
N PHE A 223 4.26 24.81 -1.12
CA PHE A 223 4.13 25.23 -2.50
C PHE A 223 5.51 25.39 -3.12
N ALA A 224 5.72 24.79 -4.28
CA ALA A 224 6.96 24.93 -5.03
C ALA A 224 6.87 26.01 -6.15
N GLY A 225 5.78 26.80 -6.21
CA GLY A 225 5.54 27.84 -7.22
C GLY A 225 4.85 29.10 -6.68
N PRO A 226 4.79 30.21 -7.46
CA PRO A 226 4.23 31.49 -7.01
C PRO A 226 2.69 31.42 -6.89
N HIS A 227 2.18 31.71 -5.68
CA HIS A 227 0.76 31.90 -5.31
C HIS A 227 -0.25 31.04 -6.09
N VAL A 228 -0.35 29.76 -5.72
CA VAL A 228 -1.50 28.93 -6.07
C VAL A 228 -2.39 28.80 -4.84
N ASP A 229 -3.60 29.35 -4.92
CA ASP A 229 -4.59 29.20 -3.85
C ASP A 229 -5.05 27.74 -3.76
N LEU A 230 -4.93 27.16 -2.57
CA LEU A 230 -5.48 25.84 -2.28
C LEU A 230 -7.01 25.85 -2.42
N PRO A 231 -7.63 24.77 -2.92
CA PRO A 231 -9.07 24.58 -2.87
C PRO A 231 -9.60 24.70 -1.46
N LEU A 232 -10.81 25.23 -1.29
CA LEU A 232 -11.40 25.44 0.04
C LEU A 232 -11.53 24.10 0.80
N SER A 233 -11.81 23.01 0.09
CA SER A 233 -11.88 21.67 0.66
C SER A 233 -10.54 21.21 1.26
N LEU A 234 -9.41 21.50 0.61
CA LEU A 234 -8.08 21.17 1.12
C LEU A 234 -7.68 22.09 2.29
N GLN A 235 -7.99 23.38 2.20
CA GLN A 235 -7.76 24.33 3.31
C GLN A 235 -8.54 23.92 4.56
N GLU A 236 -9.82 23.58 4.41
CA GLU A 236 -10.67 23.15 5.50
C GLU A 236 -10.20 21.82 6.12
N MET A 237 -9.76 20.88 5.29
CA MET A 237 -9.16 19.63 5.78
C MET A 237 -7.91 19.91 6.62
N ILE A 238 -6.97 20.71 6.12
CA ILE A 238 -5.73 21.06 6.84
C ILE A 238 -6.08 21.73 8.17
N ARG A 239 -7.00 22.70 8.15
CA ARG A 239 -7.48 23.40 9.34
C ARG A 239 -8.02 22.43 10.39
N ARG A 240 -8.89 21.50 10.01
CA ARG A 240 -9.48 20.50 10.92
C ARG A 240 -8.48 19.50 11.46
N ILE A 241 -7.47 19.11 10.67
CA ILE A 241 -6.38 18.26 11.16
C ILE A 241 -5.54 19.03 12.18
N SER A 242 -5.20 20.28 11.90
CA SER A 242 -4.46 21.14 12.83
C SER A 242 -5.20 21.32 14.16
N GLU A 243 -6.54 21.46 14.13
CA GLU A 243 -7.37 21.47 15.34
C GLU A 243 -7.29 20.15 16.13
N GLY A 244 -7.26 19.01 15.43
CA GLY A 244 -7.08 17.70 16.05
C GLY A 244 -5.72 17.53 16.71
N LEU A 245 -4.65 17.92 16.02
CA LEU A 245 -3.30 17.91 16.58
C LEU A 245 -3.18 18.84 17.79
N ALA A 246 -3.76 20.05 17.72
CA ALA A 246 -3.82 20.99 18.85
C ALA A 246 -4.58 20.44 20.06
N SER A 247 -5.61 19.62 19.80
CA SER A 247 -6.40 18.94 20.82
C SER A 247 -5.69 17.69 21.39
N GLY A 248 -4.44 17.43 20.99
CA GLY A 248 -3.62 16.31 21.46
C GLY A 248 -3.92 14.98 20.77
N LYS A 249 -4.68 14.98 19.66
CA LYS A 249 -4.87 13.78 18.84
C LYS A 249 -3.60 13.55 18.02
N GLN A 250 -3.15 12.31 17.97
CA GLN A 250 -1.87 11.97 17.32
C GLN A 250 -2.11 11.30 15.96
N PRO A 251 -1.24 11.51 14.97
CA PRO A 251 -1.22 10.71 13.75
C PRO A 251 -1.10 9.22 14.06
N ILE A 252 -1.93 8.41 13.42
CA ILE A 252 -1.94 6.96 13.64
C ILE A 252 -1.22 6.28 12.49
N ARG A 253 0.00 5.80 12.76
CA ARG A 253 0.76 5.04 11.78
C ARG A 253 0.02 3.77 11.36
N SER A 254 -0.28 3.67 10.08
CA SER A 254 -0.62 2.45 9.37
C SER A 254 0.38 1.35 9.69
N SER A 255 -0.11 0.14 9.92
CA SER A 255 0.73 -1.04 9.97
C SER A 255 0.88 -1.72 8.60
N GLU A 256 0.18 -1.21 7.59
CA GLU A 256 0.23 -1.63 6.18
C GLU A 256 1.30 -0.91 5.38
N GLY A 257 1.67 -1.56 4.29
CA GLY A 257 2.54 -1.00 3.29
C GLY A 257 4.00 -1.15 3.63
N THR A 258 4.83 -0.72 2.69
CA THR A 258 6.28 -0.82 2.75
C THR A 258 6.93 0.45 3.32
N GLY A 259 6.16 1.52 3.55
CA GLY A 259 6.64 2.82 4.02
C GLY A 259 5.82 3.38 5.19
N GLY A 260 6.14 4.62 5.58
CA GLY A 260 5.39 5.39 6.55
C GLY A 260 4.08 5.91 5.96
N THR A 261 2.97 5.49 6.53
CA THR A 261 1.63 5.99 6.16
C THR A 261 0.87 6.27 7.45
N TYR A 262 0.26 7.44 7.57
CA TYR A 262 -0.33 7.92 8.82
C TYR A 262 -1.75 8.41 8.60
N PHE A 263 -2.71 7.89 9.35
CA PHE A 263 -4.06 8.42 9.39
C PHE A 263 -4.11 9.65 10.29
N MET A 264 -4.65 10.75 9.76
CA MET A 264 -4.76 12.03 10.43
C MET A 264 -6.17 12.15 11.02
N PRO A 265 -6.33 12.13 12.35
CA PRO A 265 -7.65 12.17 12.99
C PRO A 265 -8.29 13.56 12.94
N ASP A 266 -9.61 13.61 13.11
CA ASP A 266 -10.34 14.84 13.42
C ASP A 266 -10.14 15.30 14.87
N SER A 267 -10.75 16.43 15.22
CA SER A 267 -10.67 17.03 16.57
C SER A 267 -11.18 16.12 17.67
N PHE A 268 -12.12 15.23 17.37
CA PHE A 268 -12.68 14.28 18.33
C PHE A 268 -11.89 12.97 18.40
N GLY A 269 -11.13 12.63 17.35
CA GLY A 269 -10.42 11.35 17.21
C GLY A 269 -11.31 10.20 16.75
N GLU A 270 -12.52 10.50 16.30
CA GLU A 270 -13.54 9.51 15.92
C GLU A 270 -13.46 9.14 14.43
N LYS A 271 -12.91 10.05 13.61
CA LYS A 271 -12.81 9.89 12.16
C LYS A 271 -11.43 10.24 11.66
N TYR A 272 -11.02 9.61 10.56
CA TYR A 272 -9.84 9.98 9.80
C TYR A 272 -10.22 10.99 8.72
N LEU A 273 -9.48 12.09 8.64
CA LEU A 273 -9.68 13.15 7.66
C LEU A 273 -8.75 13.00 6.47
N ALA A 274 -7.52 12.52 6.70
CA ALA A 274 -6.51 12.37 5.67
C ALA A 274 -5.55 11.22 5.95
N VAL A 275 -4.79 10.86 4.92
CA VAL A 275 -3.65 9.96 4.95
C VAL A 275 -2.41 10.75 4.60
N PHE A 276 -1.42 10.77 5.49
CA PHE A 276 -0.14 11.43 5.32
C PHE A 276 0.97 10.40 5.05
N LYS A 277 1.76 10.60 4.00
CA LYS A 277 2.88 9.73 3.61
C LYS A 277 4.19 10.53 3.53
N PRO A 278 5.05 10.48 4.56
CA PRO A 278 6.35 11.16 4.58
C PRO A 278 7.34 10.60 3.56
N ILE A 279 8.06 11.49 2.89
CA ILE A 279 9.12 11.19 1.90
C ILE A 279 10.26 10.39 2.54
N ASP A 280 10.70 10.79 3.73
CA ASP A 280 11.84 10.18 4.42
C ASP A 280 11.50 8.80 5.03
N GLU A 281 10.22 8.44 5.04
CA GLU A 281 9.72 7.14 5.49
C GLU A 281 9.25 6.24 4.33
N GLU A 282 9.43 6.67 3.08
CA GLU A 282 9.14 5.86 1.91
C GLU A 282 9.89 4.51 1.94
N PRO A 283 9.46 3.52 1.16
CA PRO A 283 10.21 2.27 1.02
C PRO A 283 11.65 2.53 0.60
N LEU A 284 12.59 1.90 1.30
CA LEU A 284 14.04 2.07 1.12
C LEU A 284 14.60 3.46 1.51
N ALA A 285 13.79 4.35 2.10
CA ALA A 285 14.24 5.64 2.64
C ALA A 285 14.93 5.49 4.00
N LYS A 286 15.74 6.50 4.39
CA LYS A 286 16.55 6.51 5.62
C LYS A 286 15.74 6.19 6.87
N ASN A 287 14.56 6.79 7.01
CA ASN A 287 13.72 6.68 8.21
C ASN A 287 12.55 5.71 8.02
N ASN A 288 12.66 4.76 7.09
CA ASN A 288 11.62 3.78 6.81
C ASN A 288 11.23 2.98 8.09
N PRO A 289 9.94 2.95 8.48
CA PRO A 289 9.51 2.30 9.73
C PRO A 289 9.49 0.76 9.66
N GLN A 290 9.67 0.16 8.49
CA GLN A 290 9.63 -1.29 8.26
C GLN A 290 11.02 -1.94 8.27
N ASN A 291 12.09 -1.17 8.51
CA ASN A 291 13.49 -1.63 8.47
C ASN A 291 13.86 -2.31 7.15
N LEU A 292 13.31 -1.81 6.04
CA LEU A 292 13.79 -2.18 4.72
C LEU A 292 15.22 -1.66 4.51
N PRO A 293 16.06 -2.34 3.71
CA PRO A 293 17.39 -1.85 3.41
C PRO A 293 17.32 -0.48 2.73
N ILE A 294 18.25 0.42 3.10
CA ILE A 294 18.34 1.74 2.46
C ILE A 294 18.81 1.56 1.01
N SER A 295 18.18 2.27 0.08
CA SER A 295 18.58 2.24 -1.33
C SER A 295 19.99 2.80 -1.51
N THR A 296 20.85 2.08 -2.24
CA THR A 296 22.25 2.45 -2.48
C THR A 296 22.44 3.29 -3.75
N ASN A 297 21.54 3.15 -4.72
CA ASN A 297 21.56 3.84 -6.02
C ASN A 297 20.41 4.86 -6.17
N GLY A 298 19.56 5.00 -5.15
CA GLY A 298 18.38 5.87 -5.15
C GLY A 298 17.16 5.28 -5.84
N GLU A 299 17.23 4.06 -6.35
CA GLU A 299 16.09 3.34 -6.94
C GLU A 299 15.10 2.90 -5.85
N GLY A 300 13.81 3.07 -6.15
CA GLY A 300 12.69 2.67 -5.29
C GLY A 300 12.33 1.18 -5.42
N LEU A 301 11.16 0.79 -4.88
CA LEU A 301 10.71 -0.61 -4.96
C LEU A 301 10.35 -1.11 -6.36
N LYS A 302 10.02 -0.17 -7.26
CA LYS A 302 9.67 -0.42 -8.66
C LYS A 302 10.74 0.19 -9.54
N ARG A 303 11.20 -0.55 -10.53
CA ARG A 303 12.20 -0.08 -11.49
C ARG A 303 11.71 1.16 -12.22
N GLY A 304 12.62 2.11 -12.39
CA GLY A 304 12.31 3.43 -12.92
C GLY A 304 11.63 4.38 -11.92
N THR A 305 11.47 4.00 -10.65
CA THR A 305 11.04 4.93 -9.59
C THR A 305 12.20 5.23 -8.64
N ARG A 306 12.19 6.41 -8.01
CA ARG A 306 13.23 6.83 -7.07
C ARG A 306 12.68 6.99 -5.67
N VAL A 307 13.50 6.65 -4.68
CA VAL A 307 13.19 6.87 -3.27
C VAL A 307 13.02 8.36 -3.01
N GLY A 308 11.98 8.73 -2.27
CA GLY A 308 11.67 10.11 -1.92
C GLY A 308 10.90 10.87 -3.00
N GLN A 309 10.46 10.19 -4.06
CA GLN A 309 9.62 10.78 -5.12
C GLN A 309 8.16 10.33 -5.06
N GLY A 310 7.81 9.37 -4.19
CA GLY A 310 6.45 8.83 -4.09
C GLY A 310 5.42 9.90 -3.72
N ALA A 311 5.73 10.74 -2.72
CA ALA A 311 4.85 11.84 -2.32
C ALA A 311 4.59 12.84 -3.47
N PHE A 312 5.61 13.14 -4.27
CA PHE A 312 5.45 14.02 -5.43
C PHE A 312 4.54 13.40 -6.50
N ARG A 313 4.70 12.09 -6.74
CA ARG A 313 3.88 11.32 -7.70
C ARG A 313 2.41 11.25 -7.26
N GLU A 314 2.14 11.13 -5.96
CA GLU A 314 0.76 11.19 -5.41
C GLU A 314 0.07 12.53 -5.69
N VAL A 315 0.79 13.64 -5.47
CA VAL A 315 0.25 14.99 -5.76
C VAL A 315 0.09 15.19 -7.28
N ALA A 316 1.08 14.78 -8.07
CA ALA A 316 1.02 14.86 -9.53
C ALA A 316 -0.16 14.05 -10.07
N ALA A 317 -0.38 12.83 -9.57
CA ALA A 317 -1.49 11.98 -9.97
C ALA A 317 -2.84 12.68 -9.78
N TYR A 318 -3.06 13.31 -8.62
CA TYR A 318 -4.29 14.08 -8.38
C TYR A 318 -4.47 15.25 -9.36
N LEU A 319 -3.42 16.01 -9.64
CA LEU A 319 -3.48 17.14 -10.59
C LEU A 319 -3.77 16.67 -12.02
N LEU A 320 -3.21 15.52 -12.40
CA LEU A 320 -3.41 14.90 -13.69
C LEU A 320 -4.80 14.26 -13.83
N ASP A 321 -5.50 13.92 -12.73
CA ASP A 321 -6.86 13.39 -12.82
C ASP A 321 -7.87 14.50 -13.17
N HIS A 322 -7.97 14.84 -14.45
CA HIS A 322 -8.81 15.93 -14.93
C HIS A 322 -10.30 15.58 -14.87
N PRO A 323 -11.17 16.56 -14.56
CA PRO A 323 -12.60 16.35 -14.64
C PRO A 323 -13.04 16.14 -16.10
N ARG A 324 -14.19 15.50 -16.29
CA ARG A 324 -14.80 15.30 -17.61
C ARG A 324 -15.07 16.60 -18.38
N SER A 325 -15.23 17.71 -17.66
CA SER A 325 -15.43 19.03 -18.25
C SER A 325 -14.19 19.61 -18.92
N GLY A 326 -13.03 18.98 -18.78
CA GLY A 326 -11.77 19.40 -19.41
C GLY A 326 -10.60 19.49 -18.41
N PRO A 327 -9.38 19.83 -18.89
CA PRO A 327 -8.17 19.90 -18.08
C PRO A 327 -8.29 20.87 -16.91
N ARG A 328 -7.61 20.54 -15.81
CA ARG A 328 -7.52 21.43 -14.64
C ARG A 328 -6.62 22.61 -15.02
N SER A 329 -7.16 23.82 -14.97
CA SER A 329 -6.41 25.04 -15.35
C SER A 329 -6.41 26.12 -14.28
N LYS A 330 -7.37 26.08 -13.35
CA LYS A 330 -7.55 27.05 -12.25
C LYS A 330 -7.78 26.36 -10.92
N SER A 331 -7.59 27.09 -9.81
CA SER A 331 -7.84 26.57 -8.45
C SER A 331 -9.29 26.08 -8.25
N CYS A 332 -10.28 26.71 -8.88
CA CYS A 332 -11.68 26.27 -8.85
C CYS A 332 -11.92 24.91 -9.54
N ASP A 333 -11.07 24.53 -10.51
CA ASP A 333 -11.19 23.22 -11.15
C ASP A 333 -10.68 22.09 -10.27
N LEU A 334 -9.84 22.37 -9.27
CA LEU A 334 -9.40 21.38 -8.29
C LEU A 334 -10.56 20.90 -7.40
N GLU A 335 -11.65 21.66 -7.26
CA GLU A 335 -12.83 21.19 -6.50
C GLU A 335 -13.67 20.17 -7.28
N LYS A 336 -13.50 20.09 -8.60
CA LYS A 336 -14.21 19.11 -9.43
C LYS A 336 -13.58 17.73 -9.25
N ILE A 337 -14.45 16.72 -9.15
CA ILE A 337 -14.04 15.31 -9.13
C ILE A 337 -13.42 14.98 -10.49
N GLY A 338 -12.20 14.43 -10.46
CA GLY A 338 -11.51 13.99 -11.68
C GLY A 338 -12.18 12.77 -12.31
N PHE A 339 -11.76 12.42 -13.52
CA PHE A 339 -12.33 11.31 -14.28
C PHE A 339 -12.18 9.97 -13.55
N ALA A 340 -11.00 9.69 -13.03
CA ALA A 340 -10.70 8.50 -12.23
C ALA A 340 -11.15 8.62 -10.76
N GLY A 341 -11.51 9.82 -10.32
CA GLY A 341 -12.02 10.06 -8.97
C GLY A 341 -10.92 10.02 -7.92
N LEU A 342 -9.68 10.37 -8.30
CA LEU A 342 -8.58 10.56 -7.36
C LEU A 342 -8.94 11.64 -6.35
N ARG A 343 -8.49 11.43 -5.13
CA ARG A 343 -8.86 12.28 -4.01
C ARG A 343 -7.90 13.45 -3.88
N PRO A 344 -8.40 14.61 -3.43
CA PRO A 344 -7.54 15.77 -3.23
C PRO A 344 -6.31 15.42 -2.41
N THR A 345 -5.15 15.69 -3.01
CA THR A 345 -3.84 15.35 -2.47
C THR A 345 -2.92 16.56 -2.60
N VAL A 346 -2.24 16.91 -1.51
CA VAL A 346 -1.38 18.11 -1.43
C VAL A 346 -0.07 17.79 -0.73
N MET A 347 1.00 18.48 -1.10
CA MET A 347 2.28 18.40 -0.38
C MET A 347 2.20 19.22 0.92
N VAL A 348 2.61 18.64 2.04
CA VAL A 348 2.64 19.33 3.34
C VAL A 348 3.93 19.03 4.09
N GLY A 349 4.37 20.00 4.89
CA GLY A 349 5.35 19.81 5.96
C GLY A 349 4.61 19.63 7.27
N CYS A 350 4.94 18.58 8.03
CA CYS A 350 4.33 18.31 9.31
C CYS A 350 5.38 17.95 10.36
N LEU A 351 5.42 18.72 11.45
CA LEU A 351 6.22 18.43 12.65
C LEU A 351 5.31 17.78 13.69
N HIS A 352 5.56 16.52 14.02
CA HIS A 352 4.86 15.83 15.09
C HIS A 352 5.67 14.63 15.62
N GLY A 353 5.67 14.43 16.95
CA GLY A 353 6.41 13.32 17.59
C GLY A 353 5.82 11.93 17.38
N GLY A 354 4.64 11.84 16.77
CA GLY A 354 3.95 10.59 16.43
C GLY A 354 4.46 9.90 15.16
N PHE A 355 5.34 10.56 14.40
CA PHE A 355 5.98 9.98 13.22
C PHE A 355 7.24 9.16 13.57
N ASN A 356 7.84 8.49 12.59
CA ASN A 356 9.00 7.65 12.83
C ASN A 356 10.28 8.48 12.86
N HIS A 357 10.84 8.67 14.06
CA HIS A 357 12.10 9.39 14.30
C HIS A 357 13.13 8.45 14.97
N PRO A 358 13.91 7.68 14.19
CA PRO A 358 14.84 6.68 14.75
C PRO A 358 15.90 7.27 15.70
N GLU A 359 16.31 8.51 15.47
CA GLU A 359 17.34 9.23 16.24
C GLU A 359 16.77 9.96 17.48
N GLY A 360 15.45 9.85 17.72
CA GLY A 360 14.74 10.61 18.75
C GLY A 360 13.96 11.78 18.16
N PHE A 361 13.03 12.34 18.93
CA PHE A 361 12.20 13.46 18.51
C PHE A 361 12.50 14.69 19.37
N GLU A 362 12.90 15.78 18.73
CA GLU A 362 13.03 17.10 19.32
C GLU A 362 12.19 18.09 18.50
N MET A 363 11.70 19.15 19.14
CA MET A 363 10.93 20.20 18.46
C MET A 363 11.88 21.09 17.65
N SER A 364 12.41 20.55 16.55
CA SER A 364 13.33 21.23 15.63
C SER A 364 12.86 21.08 14.19
N ASP A 365 13.32 22.00 13.32
CA ASP A 365 13.02 21.97 11.89
C ASP A 365 13.53 20.68 11.21
N GLU A 366 14.55 20.03 11.79
CA GLU A 366 15.09 18.75 11.31
C GLU A 366 14.10 17.59 11.47
N CYS A 367 13.16 17.70 12.41
CA CYS A 367 12.10 16.71 12.63
C CYS A 367 10.84 16.98 11.78
N VAL A 368 10.83 18.04 10.96
CA VAL A 368 9.72 18.30 10.03
C VAL A 368 9.74 17.25 8.93
N LYS A 369 8.62 16.53 8.80
CA LYS A 369 8.45 15.55 7.74
C LYS A 369 7.69 16.16 6.58
N VAL A 370 8.26 16.08 5.40
CA VAL A 370 7.61 16.50 4.15
C VAL A 370 6.97 15.29 3.50
N GLY A 371 5.74 15.41 3.03
CA GLY A 371 5.02 14.29 2.44
C GLY A 371 3.70 14.67 1.77
N SER A 372 3.07 13.67 1.16
CA SER A 372 1.75 13.84 0.55
C SER A 372 0.66 13.68 1.61
N LEU A 373 -0.34 14.56 1.57
CA LEU A 373 -1.55 14.53 2.40
C LEU A 373 -2.78 14.36 1.50
N GLN A 374 -3.36 13.17 1.51
CA GLN A 374 -4.51 12.81 0.69
C GLN A 374 -5.77 12.73 1.56
N VAL A 375 -6.89 13.29 1.08
CA VAL A 375 -8.20 13.18 1.77
C VAL A 375 -8.56 11.70 1.97
N PHE A 376 -8.94 11.35 3.21
CA PHE A 376 -9.37 10.00 3.54
C PHE A 376 -10.77 9.73 2.98
N VAL A 377 -10.98 8.53 2.44
CA VAL A 377 -12.26 8.10 1.87
C VAL A 377 -12.87 7.00 2.72
N LYS A 378 -14.11 7.23 3.16
CA LYS A 378 -14.93 6.17 3.75
C LYS A 378 -15.21 5.12 2.68
N ASN A 379 -14.85 3.88 2.98
CA ASN A 379 -14.91 2.75 2.06
C ASN A 379 -15.44 1.50 2.76
N GLU A 380 -15.86 0.51 1.96
CA GLU A 380 -16.34 -0.81 2.40
C GLU A 380 -15.22 -1.88 2.35
N GLY A 381 -13.99 -1.49 2.00
CA GLY A 381 -12.86 -2.38 1.76
C GLY A 381 -12.18 -2.10 0.41
N SER A 382 -11.24 -2.95 0.02
CA SER A 382 -10.56 -2.88 -1.28
C SER A 382 -11.06 -3.94 -2.25
N CYS A 383 -10.76 -3.79 -3.54
CA CYS A 383 -11.19 -4.72 -4.59
C CYS A 383 -10.60 -6.13 -4.45
N GLU A 384 -9.56 -6.32 -3.65
CA GLU A 384 -9.04 -7.65 -3.33
C GLU A 384 -9.95 -8.43 -2.36
N ASP A 385 -10.89 -7.77 -1.66
CA ASP A 385 -11.92 -8.40 -0.82
C ASP A 385 -13.12 -8.92 -1.62
N VAL A 386 -13.30 -8.46 -2.86
CA VAL A 386 -14.50 -8.70 -3.67
C VAL A 386 -14.10 -9.17 -5.06
N GLY A 387 -14.75 -10.17 -5.62
CA GLY A 387 -14.47 -10.61 -6.99
C GLY A 387 -14.80 -9.51 -8.01
N PRO A 388 -14.00 -9.32 -9.08
CA PRO A 388 -14.17 -8.17 -9.97
C PRO A 388 -15.42 -8.22 -10.86
N ARG A 389 -16.12 -9.36 -10.91
CA ARG A 389 -17.24 -9.61 -11.81
C ARG A 389 -18.39 -8.60 -11.67
N ASP A 390 -18.62 -8.10 -10.46
CA ASP A 390 -19.75 -7.20 -10.16
C ASP A 390 -19.38 -5.71 -10.27
N PHE A 391 -18.13 -5.39 -10.62
CA PHE A 391 -17.71 -4.00 -10.77
C PHE A 391 -18.30 -3.36 -12.04
N PRO A 392 -18.84 -2.13 -11.96
CA PRO A 392 -19.32 -1.42 -13.15
C PRO A 392 -18.20 -1.18 -14.16
N VAL A 393 -18.49 -1.38 -15.45
CA VAL A 393 -17.51 -1.26 -16.55
C VAL A 393 -16.90 0.15 -16.60
N ASP A 394 -17.72 1.18 -16.45
CA ASP A 394 -17.30 2.57 -16.45
C ASP A 394 -16.39 2.92 -15.27
N GLU A 395 -16.59 2.32 -14.09
CA GLU A 395 -15.70 2.50 -12.93
C GLU A 395 -14.32 1.88 -13.18
N VAL A 396 -14.28 0.69 -13.78
CA VAL A 396 -13.01 0.04 -14.16
C VAL A 396 -12.30 0.84 -15.25
N HIS A 397 -13.02 1.26 -16.30
CA HIS A 397 -12.44 2.01 -17.43
C HIS A 397 -11.81 3.33 -17.01
N LYS A 398 -12.40 4.04 -16.05
CA LYS A 398 -11.82 5.27 -15.50
C LYS A 398 -10.42 5.05 -14.91
N ILE A 399 -10.26 3.96 -14.17
CA ILE A 399 -8.97 3.55 -13.58
C ILE A 399 -8.01 3.10 -14.69
N CYS A 400 -8.48 2.30 -15.67
CA CYS A 400 -7.67 1.86 -16.80
C CYS A 400 -7.05 3.03 -17.57
N VAL A 401 -7.87 4.04 -17.89
CA VAL A 401 -7.42 5.25 -18.61
C VAL A 401 -6.33 5.97 -17.82
N PHE A 402 -6.54 6.17 -16.52
CA PHE A 402 -5.59 6.90 -15.69
C PHE A 402 -4.28 6.13 -15.48
N ASP A 403 -4.36 4.83 -15.18
CA ASP A 403 -3.18 4.00 -14.95
C ASP A 403 -2.35 3.80 -16.22
N MET A 404 -2.98 3.62 -17.37
CA MET A 404 -2.26 3.55 -18.65
C MET A 404 -1.58 4.87 -18.96
N ARG A 405 -2.30 5.99 -18.86
CA ARG A 405 -1.74 7.33 -19.11
C ARG A 405 -0.57 7.67 -18.18
N THR A 406 -0.57 7.15 -16.95
CA THR A 406 0.50 7.41 -15.99
C THR A 406 1.50 6.27 -15.86
N ALA A 407 1.37 5.22 -16.69
CA ALA A 407 2.19 4.01 -16.64
C ALA A 407 2.39 3.47 -15.22
N ASN A 408 1.29 3.31 -14.48
CA ASN A 408 1.33 2.88 -13.08
C ASN A 408 2.05 1.53 -12.91
N ALA A 409 3.09 1.50 -12.06
CA ALA A 409 3.90 0.31 -11.82
C ALA A 409 3.44 -0.54 -10.61
N ASP A 410 2.35 -0.15 -9.94
CA ASP A 410 1.83 -0.87 -8.77
C ASP A 410 0.30 -0.87 -8.68
N ARG A 411 -0.42 -0.93 -9.81
CA ARG A 411 -1.88 -1.08 -9.74
C ARG A 411 -2.26 -2.52 -9.48
N HIS A 412 -2.65 -2.79 -8.24
CA HIS A 412 -3.30 -4.03 -7.82
C HIS A 412 -4.67 -3.80 -7.17
N ALA A 413 -5.51 -4.84 -7.05
CA ALA A 413 -6.84 -4.74 -6.45
C ALA A 413 -6.85 -4.16 -5.02
N GLY A 414 -5.76 -4.34 -4.26
CA GLY A 414 -5.53 -3.67 -2.96
C GLY A 414 -5.47 -2.14 -3.01
N ASN A 415 -5.08 -1.57 -4.15
CA ASN A 415 -4.96 -0.12 -4.35
C ASN A 415 -6.22 0.49 -4.97
N ILE A 416 -7.34 -0.24 -4.96
CA ILE A 416 -8.63 0.26 -5.44
C ILE A 416 -9.66 0.01 -4.34
N LEU A 417 -10.18 1.09 -3.75
CA LEU A 417 -11.19 1.03 -2.71
C LEU A 417 -12.59 0.89 -3.31
N ILE A 418 -13.45 0.17 -2.61
CA ILE A 418 -14.88 0.07 -2.91
C ILE A 418 -15.63 1.05 -2.01
N SER A 419 -16.44 1.89 -2.61
CA SER A 419 -17.40 2.75 -1.92
C SER A 419 -18.77 2.63 -2.56
N ARG A 420 -19.77 3.26 -1.96
CA ARG A 420 -21.11 3.38 -2.54
C ARG A 420 -21.45 4.84 -2.71
N ASP A 421 -22.10 5.15 -3.83
CA ASP A 421 -22.67 6.47 -4.01
C ASP A 421 -23.73 6.74 -2.92
N GLU A 422 -23.57 7.84 -2.19
CA GLU A 422 -24.50 8.30 -1.15
C GLU A 422 -25.84 8.76 -1.77
N GLY A 423 -25.91 8.96 -3.09
CA GLY A 423 -27.11 9.30 -3.84
C GLY A 423 -27.99 8.10 -4.22
N LYS A 424 -28.94 7.72 -3.35
CA LYS A 424 -30.16 6.88 -3.54
C LYS A 424 -30.07 5.50 -4.23
N THR A 425 -29.03 5.19 -5.01
CA THR A 425 -28.94 3.97 -5.84
C THR A 425 -28.01 2.91 -5.23
N GLY A 426 -27.13 3.28 -4.29
CA GLY A 426 -26.21 2.35 -3.63
C GLY A 426 -25.22 1.68 -4.60
N ARG A 427 -25.02 2.27 -5.79
CA ARG A 427 -24.13 1.77 -6.84
C ARG A 427 -22.68 1.76 -6.34
N ILE A 428 -21.95 0.71 -6.72
CA ILE A 428 -20.51 0.58 -6.44
C ILE A 428 -19.76 1.70 -7.15
N VAL A 429 -18.89 2.37 -6.41
CA VAL A 429 -17.93 3.36 -6.89
C VAL A 429 -16.52 2.87 -6.54
N LEU A 430 -15.61 2.90 -7.49
CA LEU A 430 -14.21 2.50 -7.30
C LEU A 430 -13.35 3.74 -7.12
N VAL A 431 -12.50 3.73 -6.09
CA VAL A 431 -11.62 4.86 -5.78
C VAL A 431 -10.17 4.36 -5.82
N PRO A 432 -9.39 4.69 -6.87
CA PRO A 432 -7.98 4.35 -6.90
C PRO A 432 -7.23 5.17 -5.85
N ILE A 433 -6.31 4.50 -5.16
CA ILE A 433 -5.40 5.10 -4.17
C ILE A 433 -3.97 4.66 -4.48
N ASP A 434 -3.01 5.21 -3.73
CA ASP A 434 -1.60 4.78 -3.73
C ASP A 434 -0.91 4.91 -5.11
N HIS A 435 -0.72 6.15 -5.55
CA HIS A 435 -0.11 6.49 -6.85
C HIS A 435 1.40 6.77 -6.74
N GLY A 436 2.04 6.40 -5.63
CA GLY A 436 3.47 6.65 -5.40
C GLY A 436 4.41 6.01 -6.45
N TYR A 437 3.91 5.06 -7.25
CA TYR A 437 4.65 4.35 -8.30
C TYR A 437 4.15 4.65 -9.72
N CYS A 438 3.42 5.74 -9.94
CA CYS A 438 3.09 6.21 -11.30
C CYS A 438 4.21 7.10 -11.88
N LEU A 439 4.19 7.31 -13.20
CA LEU A 439 5.15 8.11 -13.98
C LEU A 439 6.61 7.62 -13.92
N PRO A 440 6.91 6.31 -13.97
CA PRO A 440 8.27 5.80 -13.89
C PRO A 440 9.17 6.32 -15.02
N GLU A 441 10.49 6.24 -14.84
CA GLU A 441 11.51 6.60 -15.84
C GLU A 441 11.60 5.58 -16.99
N ASN A 442 10.96 4.41 -16.85
CA ASN A 442 10.87 3.37 -17.87
C ASN A 442 9.61 2.52 -17.66
N PHE A 443 9.29 1.64 -18.61
CA PHE A 443 8.08 0.80 -18.58
C PHE A 443 8.28 -0.60 -17.97
N GLU A 444 9.47 -0.92 -17.45
CA GLU A 444 9.86 -2.28 -17.06
C GLU A 444 8.91 -2.92 -16.02
N ASP A 445 8.48 -2.14 -15.03
CA ASP A 445 7.59 -2.59 -13.95
C ASP A 445 6.13 -2.13 -14.11
N CYS A 446 5.75 -1.63 -15.29
CA CYS A 446 4.36 -1.29 -15.59
C CYS A 446 3.47 -2.54 -15.41
N THR A 447 2.52 -2.48 -14.48
CA THR A 447 1.69 -3.63 -14.09
C THR A 447 0.27 -3.22 -13.72
N PHE A 448 -0.70 -3.92 -14.31
CA PHE A 448 -2.13 -3.65 -14.15
C PHE A 448 -2.89 -4.94 -13.81
N ASP A 449 -3.39 -5.04 -12.58
CA ASP A 449 -4.18 -6.20 -12.14
C ASP A 449 -5.57 -6.25 -12.80
N TRP A 450 -6.11 -5.08 -13.19
CA TRP A 450 -7.38 -4.97 -13.90
C TRP A 450 -7.34 -5.54 -15.33
N LEU A 451 -6.17 -5.87 -15.90
CA LEU A 451 -6.07 -6.54 -17.20
C LEU A 451 -6.84 -7.86 -17.23
N TYR A 452 -6.91 -8.54 -16.09
CA TYR A 452 -7.58 -9.84 -15.98
C TYR A 452 -9.04 -9.72 -15.60
N TRP A 453 -9.57 -8.50 -15.45
CA TRP A 453 -10.96 -8.28 -15.13
C TRP A 453 -11.81 -8.29 -16.41
N PRO A 454 -13.00 -8.91 -16.40
CA PRO A 454 -13.86 -8.99 -17.59
C PRO A 454 -14.13 -7.62 -18.24
N GLN A 455 -14.30 -6.59 -17.43
CA GLN A 455 -14.59 -5.21 -17.84
C GLN A 455 -13.48 -4.60 -18.72
N ALA A 456 -12.22 -5.03 -18.55
CA ALA A 456 -11.12 -4.52 -19.37
C ALA A 456 -11.21 -4.99 -20.83
N ARG A 457 -12.00 -6.03 -21.12
CA ARG A 457 -12.24 -6.54 -22.48
C ARG A 457 -13.42 -5.88 -23.18
N GLU A 458 -14.17 -5.03 -22.47
CA GLU A 458 -15.27 -4.26 -23.04
C GLU A 458 -14.72 -3.00 -23.74
N PRO A 459 -15.33 -2.56 -24.86
CA PRO A 459 -14.92 -1.35 -25.56
C PRO A 459 -15.20 -0.09 -24.73
N PHE A 460 -14.37 0.94 -24.89
CA PHE A 460 -14.61 2.23 -24.24
C PHE A 460 -15.95 2.83 -24.67
N SER A 461 -16.65 3.45 -23.72
CA SER A 461 -17.83 4.25 -24.02
C SER A 461 -17.45 5.51 -24.81
N GLN A 462 -18.40 6.11 -25.54
CA GLN A 462 -18.15 7.37 -26.27
C GLN A 462 -17.68 8.49 -25.33
N GLU A 463 -18.26 8.58 -24.14
CA GLU A 463 -17.85 9.55 -23.12
C GLU A 463 -16.39 9.35 -22.69
N THR A 464 -15.95 8.10 -22.54
CA THR A 464 -14.56 7.76 -22.24
C THR A 464 -13.62 8.10 -23.41
N LEU A 465 -14.04 7.83 -24.65
CA LEU A 465 -13.27 8.16 -25.85
C LEU A 465 -13.08 9.68 -26.00
N ASP A 466 -14.14 10.46 -25.77
CA ASP A 466 -14.09 11.92 -25.80
C ASP A 466 -13.14 12.46 -24.73
N TYR A 467 -13.17 11.88 -23.52
CA TYR A 467 -12.22 12.21 -22.46
C TYR A 467 -10.78 11.88 -22.87
N ILE A 468 -10.50 10.67 -23.38
CA ILE A 468 -9.16 10.27 -23.84
C ILE A 468 -8.64 11.23 -24.91
N LYS A 469 -9.50 11.60 -25.87
CA LYS A 469 -9.15 12.52 -26.95
C LYS A 469 -8.72 13.90 -26.43
N SER A 470 -9.33 14.36 -25.34
CA SER A 470 -9.06 15.67 -24.72
C SER A 470 -7.72 15.75 -23.97
N LEU A 471 -7.08 14.62 -23.66
CA LEU A 471 -5.82 14.59 -22.91
C LEU A 471 -4.65 15.15 -23.73
N ASP A 472 -3.79 15.96 -23.09
CA ASP A 472 -2.63 16.61 -23.71
C ASP A 472 -1.43 16.62 -22.76
N ALA A 473 -0.43 15.80 -23.08
CA ALA A 473 0.75 15.63 -22.25
C ALA A 473 1.57 16.92 -22.07
N GLU A 474 1.64 17.82 -23.05
CA GLU A 474 2.42 19.06 -22.90
C GLU A 474 1.73 20.06 -21.97
N GLN A 475 0.39 20.13 -22.05
CA GLN A 475 -0.41 20.91 -21.11
C GLN A 475 -0.25 20.36 -19.69
N ASP A 476 -0.23 19.04 -19.54
CA ASP A 476 -0.03 18.35 -18.26
C ASP A 476 1.34 18.64 -17.65
N ILE A 477 2.40 18.55 -18.44
CA ILE A 477 3.77 18.85 -18.00
C ILE A 477 3.86 20.32 -17.57
N SER A 478 3.25 21.22 -18.34
CA SER A 478 3.19 22.64 -18.00
C SER A 478 2.42 22.90 -16.72
N LEU A 479 1.30 22.19 -16.51
CA LEU A 479 0.52 22.24 -15.28
C LEU A 479 1.37 21.80 -14.08
N LEU A 480 2.01 20.62 -14.14
CA LEU A 480 2.86 20.14 -13.04
C LEU A 480 4.01 21.11 -12.73
N ASN A 481 4.66 21.65 -13.77
CA ASN A 481 5.71 22.67 -13.61
C ASN A 481 5.21 23.94 -12.92
N SER A 482 3.98 24.38 -13.19
CA SER A 482 3.39 25.55 -12.52
C SER A 482 3.15 25.34 -11.02
N TYR A 483 2.94 24.10 -10.59
CA TYR A 483 2.86 23.69 -9.18
C TYR A 483 4.24 23.35 -8.58
N GLY A 484 5.32 23.53 -9.36
CA GLY A 484 6.70 23.21 -8.97
C GLY A 484 7.00 21.70 -8.86
N LEU A 485 6.13 20.86 -9.43
CA LEU A 485 6.31 19.40 -9.52
C LEU A 485 7.06 19.06 -10.80
N LYS A 486 8.38 19.30 -10.81
CA LYS A 486 9.23 19.00 -11.98
C LYS A 486 9.47 17.51 -12.09
N LEU A 487 8.95 16.90 -13.16
CA LEU A 487 9.26 15.52 -13.53
C LEU A 487 10.67 15.43 -14.12
N SER A 488 11.31 14.26 -14.02
CA SER A 488 12.54 13.98 -14.77
C SER A 488 12.26 13.95 -16.28
N LEU A 489 13.31 14.07 -17.10
CA LEU A 489 13.16 14.01 -18.56
C LEU A 489 12.56 12.66 -18.98
N GLU A 490 12.99 11.59 -18.33
CA GLU A 490 12.55 10.22 -18.54
C GLU A 490 11.08 10.04 -18.15
N SER A 491 10.67 10.55 -16.97
CA SER A 491 9.27 10.48 -16.53
C SER A 491 8.35 11.31 -17.44
N THR A 492 8.85 12.44 -17.95
CA THR A 492 8.16 13.28 -18.93
C THR A 492 7.96 12.54 -20.26
N ARG A 493 9.00 11.83 -20.73
CA ARG A 493 8.92 10.94 -21.90
C ARG A 493 7.90 9.83 -21.67
N THR A 494 7.91 9.17 -20.51
CA THR A 494 6.92 8.14 -20.14
C THR A 494 5.48 8.66 -20.27
N LEU A 495 5.19 9.86 -19.74
CA LEU A 495 3.86 10.47 -19.84
C LEU A 495 3.45 10.75 -21.30
N ARG A 496 4.36 11.27 -22.13
CA ARG A 496 4.11 11.52 -23.55
C ARG A 496 3.82 10.24 -24.32
N ILE A 497 4.68 9.23 -24.18
CA ILE A 497 4.59 7.94 -24.87
C ILE A 497 3.29 7.22 -24.48
N SER A 498 2.99 7.13 -23.18
CA SER A 498 1.80 6.44 -22.68
C SER A 498 0.50 7.17 -23.07
N THR A 499 0.49 8.51 -23.03
CA THR A 499 -0.65 9.29 -23.52
C THR A 499 -0.86 9.08 -25.02
N MET A 500 0.21 9.05 -25.82
CA MET A 500 0.14 8.79 -27.26
C MET A 500 -0.42 7.38 -27.55
N LEU A 501 0.11 6.35 -26.88
CA LEU A 501 -0.38 4.97 -27.01
C LEU A 501 -1.87 4.86 -26.67
N LEU A 502 -2.29 5.47 -25.56
CA LEU A 502 -3.68 5.45 -25.13
C LEU A 502 -4.59 6.10 -26.17
N LYS A 503 -4.23 7.27 -26.69
CA LYS A 503 -5.02 7.98 -27.70
C LYS A 503 -5.10 7.19 -29.02
N LYS A 504 -3.96 6.74 -29.54
CA LYS A 504 -3.88 5.97 -30.80
C LYS A 504 -4.59 4.62 -30.71
N GLY A 505 -4.49 3.94 -29.58
CA GLY A 505 -5.18 2.67 -29.35
C GLY A 505 -6.69 2.85 -29.23
N ALA A 506 -7.14 3.86 -28.46
CA ALA A 506 -8.56 4.16 -28.29
C ALA A 506 -9.22 4.60 -29.61
N GLU A 507 -8.54 5.41 -30.43
CA GLU A 507 -9.01 5.83 -31.77
C GLU A 507 -9.22 4.65 -32.72
N ARG A 508 -8.41 3.58 -32.56
CA ARG A 508 -8.53 2.32 -33.31
C ARG A 508 -9.57 1.35 -32.72
N GLY A 509 -10.30 1.75 -31.69
CA GLY A 509 -11.30 0.90 -31.04
C GLY A 509 -10.71 -0.24 -30.20
N LEU A 510 -9.42 -0.16 -29.84
CA LEU A 510 -8.81 -1.15 -28.95
C LEU A 510 -9.39 -1.03 -27.53
N THR A 511 -9.61 -2.19 -26.93
CA THR A 511 -10.09 -2.32 -25.54
C THR A 511 -9.00 -1.95 -24.52
N PRO A 512 -9.36 -1.60 -23.28
CA PRO A 512 -8.38 -1.40 -22.21
C PRO A 512 -7.42 -2.59 -22.05
N PHE A 513 -7.90 -3.82 -22.22
CA PHE A 513 -7.09 -5.03 -22.18
C PHE A 513 -6.00 -5.01 -23.26
N GLN A 514 -6.36 -4.74 -24.51
CA GLN A 514 -5.41 -4.72 -25.62
C GLN A 514 -4.34 -3.63 -25.44
N ILE A 515 -4.74 -2.41 -25.05
CA ILE A 515 -3.80 -1.31 -24.84
C ILE A 515 -2.90 -1.59 -23.62
N GLY A 516 -3.47 -2.02 -22.49
CA GLY A 516 -2.71 -2.33 -21.29
C GLY A 516 -1.75 -3.51 -21.48
N SER A 517 -2.12 -4.52 -22.28
CA SER A 517 -1.23 -5.64 -22.61
C SER A 517 0.00 -5.21 -23.42
N ILE A 518 -0.09 -4.14 -24.23
CA ILE A 518 1.08 -3.58 -24.93
C ILE A 518 2.09 -3.00 -23.93
N MET A 519 1.61 -2.43 -22.82
CA MET A 519 2.45 -1.79 -21.79
C MET A 519 3.09 -2.77 -20.82
N CYS A 520 2.48 -3.93 -20.58
CA CYS A 520 2.92 -4.87 -19.55
C CYS A 520 3.79 -5.98 -20.13
N ARG A 521 4.96 -6.22 -19.51
CA ARG A 521 5.77 -7.42 -19.80
C ARG A 521 5.02 -8.70 -19.44
N GLU A 522 5.15 -9.73 -20.27
CA GLU A 522 4.63 -11.09 -19.99
C GLU A 522 5.36 -11.74 -18.79
N ASN A 523 6.67 -11.53 -18.70
CA ASN A 523 7.53 -11.95 -17.59
C ASN A 523 8.74 -11.02 -17.49
N LEU A 524 9.54 -11.13 -16.42
CA LEU A 524 10.67 -10.23 -16.19
C LEU A 524 11.74 -10.25 -17.31
N ASN A 525 11.84 -11.35 -18.06
CA ASN A 525 12.89 -11.56 -19.06
C ASN A 525 12.47 -11.15 -20.48
N LYS A 526 11.19 -10.83 -20.71
CA LYS A 526 10.67 -10.45 -22.03
C LYS A 526 10.15 -9.01 -21.98
N LYS A 527 10.73 -8.14 -22.81
CA LYS A 527 10.28 -6.76 -22.97
C LYS A 527 8.81 -6.71 -23.38
N SER A 528 8.12 -5.66 -22.97
CA SER A 528 6.76 -5.39 -23.42
C SER A 528 6.78 -4.87 -24.85
N VAL A 529 5.65 -4.97 -25.54
CA VAL A 529 5.54 -4.45 -26.91
C VAL A 529 5.82 -2.94 -26.93
N LEU A 530 5.43 -2.20 -25.87
CA LEU A 530 5.75 -0.78 -25.76
C LEU A 530 7.25 -0.52 -25.64
N GLU A 531 7.99 -1.34 -24.88
CA GLU A 531 9.44 -1.23 -24.78
C GLU A 531 10.12 -1.53 -26.13
N GLU A 532 9.63 -2.54 -26.86
CA GLU A 532 10.12 -2.85 -28.21
C GLU A 532 9.88 -1.69 -29.18
N ILE A 533 8.69 -1.07 -29.15
CA ILE A 533 8.38 0.13 -29.94
C ILE A 533 9.35 1.29 -29.60
N VAL A 534 9.63 1.50 -28.31
CA VAL A 534 10.55 2.55 -27.86
C VAL A 534 11.99 2.25 -28.30
N ASP A 535 12.43 1.00 -28.22
CA ASP A 535 13.76 0.59 -28.67
C ASP A 535 13.91 0.77 -30.19
N GLU A 536 12.93 0.31 -30.98
CA GLU A 536 12.95 0.45 -32.45
C GLU A 536 12.96 1.94 -32.87
N ALA A 537 12.21 2.78 -32.16
CA ALA A 537 12.24 4.23 -32.38
C ALA A 537 13.60 4.85 -32.04
N ASN A 538 14.28 4.36 -30.99
CA ASN A 538 15.63 4.82 -30.66
C ASN A 538 16.68 4.33 -31.67
N ASP A 539 16.59 3.07 -32.11
CA ASP A 539 17.51 2.47 -33.08
C ASP A 539 17.40 3.11 -34.48
N SER A 540 16.23 3.66 -34.79
CA SER A 540 15.97 4.39 -36.04
C SER A 540 16.61 5.79 -36.07
N LEU A 541 17.14 6.29 -34.95
CA LEU A 541 17.72 7.63 -34.86
C LEU A 541 19.24 7.63 -35.07
N LEU A 542 19.70 8.63 -35.80
CA LEU A 542 21.13 8.96 -35.86
C LEU A 542 21.57 9.70 -34.59
N PRO A 543 22.85 9.58 -34.18
CA PRO A 543 23.39 10.38 -33.08
C PRO A 543 23.19 11.89 -33.37
N GLN A 544 22.67 12.64 -32.39
CA GLN A 544 22.35 14.09 -32.43
C GLN A 544 20.97 14.51 -32.96
N MET A 545 20.04 13.58 -33.19
CA MET A 545 18.66 13.96 -33.55
C MET A 545 17.87 14.55 -32.36
N SER A 546 16.95 15.47 -32.65
CA SER A 546 16.13 16.16 -31.64
C SER A 546 15.03 15.27 -31.06
N ASP A 547 14.52 15.60 -29.87
CA ASP A 547 13.37 14.92 -29.24
C ASP A 547 12.15 14.86 -30.17
N SER A 548 11.94 15.86 -31.04
CA SER A 548 10.83 15.85 -32.02
C SER A 548 10.93 14.68 -32.99
N ALA A 549 12.14 14.41 -33.51
CA ALA A 549 12.34 13.32 -34.45
C ALA A 549 12.16 11.94 -33.79
N PHE A 550 12.54 11.81 -32.50
CA PHE A 550 12.25 10.61 -31.72
C PHE A 550 10.74 10.35 -31.63
N PHE A 551 9.94 11.38 -31.30
CA PHE A 551 8.49 11.21 -31.17
C PHE A 551 7.79 10.98 -32.51
N GLU A 552 8.32 11.49 -33.61
CA GLU A 552 7.85 11.16 -34.97
C GLU A 552 8.09 9.68 -35.29
N ALA A 553 9.33 9.20 -35.16
CA ALA A 553 9.68 7.79 -35.40
C ALA A 553 8.90 6.84 -34.48
N LEU A 554 8.74 7.21 -33.20
CA LEU A 554 7.92 6.48 -32.25
C LEU A 554 6.46 6.41 -32.69
N SER A 555 5.87 7.53 -33.13
CA SER A 555 4.48 7.56 -33.61
C SER A 555 4.28 6.62 -34.79
N GLU A 556 5.18 6.62 -35.77
CA GLU A 556 5.12 5.76 -36.96
C GLU A 556 5.25 4.27 -36.60
N THR A 557 6.23 3.93 -35.75
CA THR A 557 6.47 2.57 -35.26
C THR A 557 5.25 2.06 -34.47
N MET A 558 4.67 2.93 -33.63
CA MET A 558 3.48 2.63 -32.85
C MET A 558 2.25 2.43 -33.76
N ASP A 559 2.04 3.28 -34.77
CA ASP A 559 0.95 3.12 -35.73
C ASP A 559 1.04 1.77 -36.47
N SER A 560 2.22 1.44 -37.00
CA SER A 560 2.50 0.15 -37.67
C SER A 560 2.19 -1.05 -36.76
N THR A 561 2.55 -0.96 -35.48
CA THR A 561 2.31 -2.04 -34.50
C THR A 561 0.83 -2.17 -34.15
N LEU A 562 0.14 -1.04 -33.93
CA LEU A 562 -1.28 -1.03 -33.61
C LEU A 562 -2.14 -1.51 -34.78
N ASP A 563 -1.80 -1.14 -36.01
CA ASP A 563 -2.53 -1.57 -37.22
C ASP A 563 -2.45 -3.09 -37.44
N LYS A 564 -1.29 -3.70 -37.16
CA LYS A 564 -1.13 -5.16 -37.16
C LYS A 564 -2.05 -5.83 -36.14
N LEU A 565 -2.20 -5.24 -34.95
CA LEU A 565 -3.06 -5.79 -33.90
C LEU A 565 -4.54 -5.70 -34.28
N VAL A 566 -4.98 -4.60 -34.87
CA VAL A 566 -6.38 -4.47 -35.35
C VAL A 566 -6.69 -5.53 -36.40
N CYS A 567 -5.78 -5.78 -37.34
CA CYS A 567 -5.94 -6.78 -38.40
C CYS A 567 -6.02 -8.25 -37.91
N VAL A 568 -5.61 -8.55 -36.67
CA VAL A 568 -5.66 -9.91 -36.10
C VAL A 568 -7.02 -10.20 -35.44
N TYR A 569 -7.81 -9.17 -35.12
CA TYR A 569 -9.09 -9.27 -34.41
C TYR A 569 -10.32 -8.87 -35.25
N VAL A 570 -10.14 -8.61 -36.55
CA VAL A 570 -11.20 -8.54 -37.57
C VAL A 570 -11.18 -9.83 -38.37
#